data_AF-A0A0R1LNP9-F1
#
_entry.id   AF-A0A0R1LNP9-F1
#
_cell.length_a   1.000
_cell.length_b   1.000
_cell.length_c   1.000
_cell.angle_alpha   90.00
_cell.angle_beta   90.00
_cell.angle_gamma   90.00
#
_symmetry.space_group_name_H-M   'P 1'
#
loop_
_entity.id
_entity.type
_entity.pdbx_description
1 polymer ?
#
loop_
_entity_poly.entity_id
_entity_poly.type
_entity_poly.pdbx_seq_one_letter_code
_entity_poly.pdbx_strand_id
1 'polypeptide(L)'
;MIFVGSWQLKHSETSRTHSLVIGPDLTINIDHHTIPAQVESLTQDSLVLLDHYGYHITITADQEVPIKMFDEADDVVYYIIPAQDL
;
A
#
# COMPACT_ATOMS: atom_id res chain seq x y z
N MET A 1 -7.73 3.35 12.42
CA MET A 1 -7.54 3.77 11.01
C MET A 1 -7.01 2.53 10.29
N ILE A 2 -7.82 1.89 9.44
CA ILE A 2 -7.65 0.47 9.06
C ILE A 2 -6.38 0.15 8.26
N PHE A 3 -5.83 1.14 7.56
CA PHE A 3 -4.63 0.98 6.73
C PHE A 3 -3.33 1.09 7.53
N VAL A 4 -3.34 1.82 8.64
CA VAL A 4 -2.14 2.10 9.45
C VAL A 4 -1.59 0.81 10.04
N GLY A 5 -0.31 0.55 9.80
CA GLY A 5 0.34 -0.68 10.27
C GLY A 5 1.53 -1.08 9.41
N SER A 6 2.06 -2.27 9.74
CA SER A 6 3.14 -2.93 9.01
C SER A 6 2.59 -4.15 8.30
N TRP A 7 2.95 -4.30 7.03
CA TRP A 7 2.41 -5.29 6.12
C TRP A 7 3.52 -5.86 5.24
N GLN A 8 3.22 -6.96 4.55
CA GLN A 8 4.02 -7.45 3.43
C GLN A 8 3.22 -7.35 2.14
N LEU A 9 3.90 -6.95 1.07
CA LEU A 9 3.40 -6.91 -0.29
C LEU A 9 3.93 -8.11 -1.05
N LYS A 10 3.06 -8.99 -1.54
CA LYS A 10 3.44 -10.07 -2.46
C LYS A 10 3.07 -9.67 -3.88
N HIS A 11 4.07 -9.60 -4.75
CA HIS A 11 3.85 -9.30 -6.17
C HIS A 11 2.89 -10.32 -6.81
N SER A 12 1.96 -9.87 -7.65
CA SER A 12 0.92 -10.73 -8.24
C SER A 12 1.51 -11.82 -9.17
N GLU A 13 2.54 -11.45 -9.94
CA GLU A 13 3.13 -12.32 -10.98
C GLU A 13 4.45 -13.01 -10.58
N THR A 14 5.10 -12.57 -9.49
CA THR A 14 6.44 -13.07 -9.12
C THR A 14 6.49 -13.54 -7.67
N SER A 15 7.59 -14.18 -7.28
CA SER A 15 7.84 -14.55 -5.88
C SER A 15 8.44 -13.41 -5.06
N ARG A 16 8.51 -12.19 -5.60
CA ARG A 16 9.05 -11.03 -4.88
C ARG A 16 8.08 -10.57 -3.80
N THR A 17 8.65 -10.24 -2.66
CA THR A 17 7.93 -9.64 -1.53
C THR A 17 8.61 -8.36 -1.10
N HIS A 18 7.82 -7.37 -0.71
CA HIS A 18 8.28 -6.09 -0.19
C HIS A 18 7.67 -5.85 1.18
N SER A 19 8.34 -5.06 2.02
CA SER A 19 7.75 -4.54 3.25
C SER A 19 6.93 -3.28 2.94
N LEU A 20 5.81 -3.10 3.62
CA LEU A 20 4.99 -1.89 3.56
C LEU A 20 4.71 -1.41 4.98
N VAL A 21 4.97 -0.14 5.26
CA VAL A 21 4.53 0.54 6.47
C VAL A 21 3.66 1.72 6.08
N ILE A 22 2.47 1.81 6.68
CA ILE A 22 1.57 2.95 6.55
C ILE A 22 1.55 3.65 7.90
N GLY A 23 2.10 4.86 7.94
CA GLY A 23 2.18 5.69 9.14
C GLY A 23 0.82 6.26 9.56
N PRO A 24 0.71 6.78 10.80
CA PRO A 24 -0.54 7.38 11.29
C PRO A 24 -0.95 8.66 10.53
N ASP A 25 -0.01 9.28 9.82
CA ASP A 25 -0.18 10.40 8.90
C ASP A 25 -0.45 9.95 7.45
N LEU A 26 -0.62 8.64 7.22
CA LEU A 26 -0.80 7.99 5.92
C LEU A 26 0.40 8.07 5.00
N THR A 27 1.57 8.46 5.53
CA THR A 27 2.84 8.30 4.81
C THR A 27 3.09 6.81 4.56
N ILE A 28 3.40 6.46 3.31
CA ILE A 28 3.73 5.09 2.94
C ILE A 28 5.25 4.91 2.83
N ASN A 29 5.73 3.78 3.33
CA ASN A 29 7.12 3.37 3.23
C ASN A 29 7.17 1.94 2.68
N ILE A 30 7.89 1.75 1.57
CA ILE A 30 8.09 0.45 0.92
C ILE A 30 9.58 0.12 0.97
N ASP A 31 9.94 -1.03 1.52
CA ASP A 31 11.35 -1.46 1.67
C ASP A 31 12.25 -0.39 2.33
N HIS A 32 11.76 0.23 3.39
CA HIS A 32 12.44 1.32 4.12
C HIS A 32 12.55 2.64 3.33
N HIS A 33 11.97 2.74 2.13
CA HIS A 33 11.90 3.96 1.34
C HIS A 33 10.54 4.64 1.47
N THR A 34 10.55 5.90 1.91
CA THR A 34 9.33 6.71 1.96
C THR A 34 8.95 7.12 0.55
N ILE A 35 7.73 6.81 0.13
CA ILE A 35 7.23 7.21 -1.19
C ILE A 35 6.69 8.64 -1.07
N PRO A 36 7.19 9.59 -1.88
CA PRO A 36 6.68 10.95 -1.88
C PRO A 36 5.33 11.00 -2.60
N ALA A 37 4.25 10.81 -1.85
CA ALA A 37 2.89 10.86 -2.35
C ALA A 37 1.97 11.64 -1.39
N GLN A 38 0.89 12.19 -1.93
CA GLN A 38 -0.15 12.89 -1.16
C GLN A 38 -1.42 12.06 -1.14
N VAL A 39 -2.15 12.09 -0.03
CA VAL A 39 -3.46 11.45 0.06
C VAL A 39 -4.44 12.22 -0.82
N GLU A 40 -4.95 11.57 -1.84
CA GLU A 40 -5.98 12.12 -2.72
C GLU A 40 -7.38 11.75 -2.21
N SER A 41 -7.56 10.51 -1.74
CA SER A 41 -8.84 10.02 -1.21
C SER A 41 -8.64 8.99 -0.10
N LEU A 42 -9.52 9.04 0.88
CA LEU A 42 -9.61 8.05 1.96
C LEU A 42 -11.08 7.71 2.20
N THR A 43 -11.42 6.44 2.05
CA THR A 43 -12.74 5.88 2.33
C THR A 43 -12.62 4.73 3.33
N GLN A 44 -13.74 4.05 3.62
CA GLN A 44 -13.72 2.83 4.43
C GLN A 44 -13.04 1.66 3.73
N ASP A 45 -13.02 1.65 2.39
CA ASP A 45 -12.55 0.50 1.60
C ASP A 45 -11.31 0.83 0.77
N SER A 46 -10.88 2.11 0.73
CA SER A 46 -9.75 2.52 -0.09
C SER A 46 -8.94 3.69 0.50
N LEU A 47 -7.63 3.65 0.25
CA LEU A 47 -6.69 4.75 0.37
C LEU A 47 -6.05 4.97 -1.01
N VAL A 48 -6.23 6.16 -1.57
CA VAL A 48 -5.66 6.57 -2.86
C VAL A 48 -4.64 7.67 -2.62
N LEU A 49 -3.43 7.44 -3.11
CA LEU A 49 -2.29 8.35 -3.02
C LEU A 49 -1.87 8.76 -4.42
N LEU A 50 -1.52 10.03 -4.62
CA LEU A 50 -0.96 10.56 -5.86
C LEU A 50 0.52 10.86 -5.66
N ASP A 51 1.38 10.24 -6.46
CA ASP A 51 2.83 10.46 -6.40
C ASP A 51 3.25 11.77 -7.12
N HIS A 52 4.54 12.08 -7.07
CA HIS A 52 5.07 13.29 -7.72
C HIS A 52 5.03 13.26 -9.26
N TYR A 53 4.94 12.08 -9.86
CA TYR A 53 4.89 11.89 -11.31
C TYR A 53 3.45 11.92 -11.86
N GLY A 54 2.45 11.90 -10.98
CA GLY A 54 1.03 11.91 -11.33
C GLY A 54 0.40 10.52 -11.43
N TYR A 55 1.06 9.49 -10.88
CA TYR A 55 0.53 8.13 -10.83
C TYR A 55 -0.14 7.85 -9.48
N HIS A 56 -1.20 7.05 -9.52
CA HIS A 56 -1.94 6.64 -8.34
C HIS A 56 -1.38 5.35 -7.74
N ILE A 57 -1.26 5.36 -6.41
CA ILE A 57 -1.08 4.15 -5.60
C ILE A 57 -2.39 3.94 -4.84
N THR A 58 -3.08 2.85 -5.14
CA THR A 58 -4.38 2.52 -4.55
C THR A 58 -4.28 1.32 -3.65
N ILE A 59 -4.61 1.49 -2.37
CA ILE A 59 -4.69 0.41 -1.38
C ILE A 59 -6.17 0.14 -1.10
N THR A 60 -6.62 -1.08 -1.31
CA THR A 60 -8.01 -1.50 -1.04
C THR A 60 -8.07 -2.41 0.18
N ALA A 61 -9.11 -2.20 0.99
CA ALA A 61 -9.45 -3.05 2.12
C ALA A 61 -10.71 -3.87 1.83
N ASP A 62 -10.80 -5.02 2.48
CA ASP A 62 -12.02 -5.82 2.59
C ASP A 62 -12.23 -6.14 4.06
N GLN A 63 -13.46 -5.98 4.55
CA GLN A 63 -13.82 -6.18 5.96
C GLN A 63 -12.86 -5.49 6.95
N GLU A 64 -12.54 -4.22 6.70
CA GLU A 64 -11.61 -3.41 7.52
C GLU A 64 -10.15 -3.88 7.54
N VAL A 65 -9.75 -4.76 6.61
CA VAL A 65 -8.37 -5.26 6.48
C VAL A 65 -7.81 -4.92 5.09
N PRO A 66 -6.64 -4.27 4.97
CA PRO A 66 -5.98 -4.07 3.69
C PRO A 66 -5.64 -5.41 3.02
N ILE A 67 -6.04 -5.59 1.77
CA ILE A 67 -5.85 -6.87 1.04
C ILE A 67 -5.04 -6.71 -0.25
N LYS A 68 -4.96 -5.50 -0.81
CA LYS A 68 -4.35 -5.28 -2.12
C LYS A 68 -3.85 -3.86 -2.28
N MET A 69 -2.72 -3.70 -2.96
CA MET A 69 -2.20 -2.45 -3.50
C MET A 69 -2.13 -2.57 -5.02
N PHE A 70 -2.51 -1.51 -5.73
CA PHE A 70 -2.28 -1.32 -7.16
C PHE A 70 -1.37 -0.11 -7.35
N ASP A 71 -0.32 -0.28 -8.14
CA ASP A 71 0.60 0.78 -8.56
C ASP A 71 0.39 1.04 -10.05
N GLU A 72 -0.11 2.24 -10.37
CA GLU A 72 -0.43 2.65 -11.74
C GLU A 72 0.82 2.86 -12.61
N ALA A 73 1.97 3.22 -12.02
CA ALA A 73 3.18 3.52 -12.80
C ALA A 73 3.72 2.27 -13.52
N ASP A 74 3.67 1.13 -12.83
CA ASP A 74 4.16 -0.16 -13.32
C ASP A 74 3.03 -1.10 -13.78
N ASP A 75 1.76 -0.67 -13.71
CA ASP A 75 0.55 -1.48 -13.95
C ASP A 75 0.59 -2.82 -13.19
N VAL A 76 0.91 -2.74 -11.88
CA VAL A 76 1.20 -3.92 -11.06
C VAL A 76 0.31 -3.99 -9.82
N VAL A 77 -0.06 -5.23 -9.48
CA VAL A 77 -0.83 -5.55 -8.28
C VAL A 77 0.07 -6.25 -7.26
N TYR A 78 -0.05 -5.83 -6.00
CA TYR A 78 0.50 -6.51 -4.84
C TYR A 78 -0.63 -6.97 -3.93
N TYR A 79 -0.55 -8.23 -3.48
CA TYR A 79 -1.41 -8.73 -2.41
C TYR A 79 -0.82 -8.35 -1.06
N ILE A 80 -1.65 -7.76 -0.20
CA ILE A 80 -1.25 -7.39 1.15
C ILE A 80 -1.49 -8.60 2.05
N ILE A 81 -0.43 -9.02 2.76
CA ILE A 81 -0.49 -10.08 3.75
C ILE A 81 0.00 -9.52 5.10
N PRO A 82 -0.54 -10.01 6.23
CA PRO A 82 -0.03 -9.65 7.54
C PRO A 82 1.47 -9.93 7.62
N ALA A 83 2.24 -8.98 8.16
CA ALA A 83 3.62 -9.27 8.52
C ALA A 83 3.62 -10.40 9.56
N GLN A 84 4.30 -11.52 9.29
CA GLN A 84 4.52 -12.52 10.33
C GLN A 84 5.40 -11.88 11.40
N ASP A 85 4.89 -11.81 12.63
CA ASP A 85 5.72 -11.58 13.80
C ASP A 85 6.73 -12.73 13.87
N LEU A 86 8.02 -12.41 13.70
CA LEU A 86 9.14 -13.34 13.90
C LEU A 86 9.39 -13.55 15.40
#